data_AF-A0A8J3RGL7-F1
#
_entry.id   AF-A0A8J3RGL7-F1
#
_cell.length_a   1.000
_cell.length_b   1.000
_cell.length_c   1.000
_cell.angle_alpha   90.00
_cell.angle_beta   90.00
_cell.angle_gamma   90.00
#
_symmetry.space_group_name_H-M   'P 1'
#
loop_
_entity.id
_entity.type
_entity.pdbx_description
1 polymer ?
#
loop_
_entity_poly.entity_id
_entity_poly.type
_entity_poly.pdbx_seq_one_letter_code
_entity_poly.pdbx_strand_id
1 'polypeptide(L)'
;MLEAARKGDAHAAHLLGRHHAQRGDRSAARHWWERAAAAGNLDSAYNLGIWHEKHGSLDEAVRWYELAAAAGDAEAALNLAMLLLEQRGDLSAARRWFESAARAGSRTAARRLALLHEERGELQAAGEWHRRAALDGDAASAHDLGFLAYGAGEENEALLWWERAARSGHTGAAYHLGLLLAAGRDPEGAEAFYRIAAGSEHAGAASQLGGIALSRGDLRTARAWFERAAQAGRVEDQRMAGFVCVELGDVQAASHWFGRAAAGGDPESAFNFGLLLIAELGDLRGGEHWFRQAARAGHRRAAAELGSLLSLTGSTRETPCVPEPRAAEPGPPAPAAPVWERIAEPELVARARLTVSAVAHRGGAPLKASDLVEVLATWDFVTRSLPEHADAVDWLASRSGLHRGAVEHLSAVWTALLRPGDAPWPAPAEIEHVLATARELRTRLGLQ
;
A
#
# COMPACT_ATOMS: atom_id res chain seq x y z
N MET A 1 -42.52 1.03 30.32
CA MET A 1 -41.82 0.80 29.03
C MET A 1 -42.57 -0.21 28.15
N LEU A 2 -42.69 -1.49 28.55
CA LEU A 2 -43.40 -2.52 27.78
C LEU A 2 -44.84 -2.13 27.39
N GLU A 3 -45.60 -1.57 28.31
CA GLU A 3 -46.99 -1.17 28.05
C GLU A 3 -47.08 -0.01 27.04
N ALA A 4 -46.16 0.96 27.10
CA ALA A 4 -46.11 2.07 26.14
C ALA A 4 -45.74 1.57 24.74
N ALA A 5 -44.74 0.70 24.63
CA ALA A 5 -44.36 0.08 23.36
C ALA A 5 -45.49 -0.75 22.74
N ARG A 6 -46.27 -1.47 23.57
CA ARG A 6 -47.47 -2.20 23.13
C ARG A 6 -48.55 -1.27 22.60
N LYS A 7 -48.68 -0.07 23.17
CA LYS A 7 -49.60 1.00 22.73
C LYS A 7 -49.10 1.75 21.49
N GLY A 8 -47.96 1.38 20.91
CA GLY A 8 -47.44 1.95 19.67
C GLY A 8 -46.41 3.07 19.86
N ASP A 9 -45.96 3.33 21.09
CA ASP A 9 -44.88 4.30 21.33
C ASP A 9 -43.57 3.83 20.70
N ALA A 10 -43.11 4.55 19.68
CA ALA A 10 -41.95 4.20 18.87
C ALA A 10 -40.64 4.24 19.67
N HIS A 11 -40.51 5.19 20.60
CA HIS A 11 -39.30 5.33 21.42
C HIS A 11 -39.21 4.23 22.48
N ALA A 12 -40.33 3.92 23.15
CA ALA A 12 -40.41 2.81 24.09
C ALA A 12 -40.15 1.46 23.41
N ALA A 13 -40.66 1.26 22.19
CA ALA A 13 -40.36 0.07 21.39
C ALA A 13 -38.88 -0.01 21.00
N HIS A 14 -38.26 1.10 20.56
CA HIS A 14 -36.83 1.15 20.26
C HIS A 14 -35.96 0.76 21.47
N LEU A 15 -36.27 1.32 22.64
CA LEU A 15 -35.52 1.04 23.88
C LEU A 15 -35.65 -0.43 24.32
N LEU A 16 -36.83 -1.04 24.15
CA LEU A 16 -36.99 -2.48 24.39
C LEU A 16 -36.16 -3.30 23.41
N GLY A 17 -36.15 -2.93 22.12
CA GLY A 17 -35.32 -3.59 21.12
C GLY A 17 -33.84 -3.59 21.52
N ARG A 18 -33.31 -2.43 21.94
CA ARG A 18 -31.94 -2.31 22.45
C ARG A 18 -31.69 -3.16 23.70
N HIS A 19 -32.64 -3.17 24.63
CA HIS A 19 -32.53 -3.95 25.87
C HIS A 19 -32.49 -5.46 25.62
N HIS A 20 -33.33 -5.97 24.72
CA HIS A 20 -33.31 -7.36 24.30
C HIS A 20 -32.03 -7.71 23.54
N ALA A 21 -31.53 -6.82 22.68
CA ALA A 21 -30.28 -7.01 21.97
C ALA A 21 -29.07 -7.14 22.92
N GLN A 22 -29.01 -6.31 23.96
CA GLN A 22 -27.96 -6.38 25.00
C GLN A 22 -27.98 -7.70 25.78
N ARG A 23 -29.13 -8.37 25.86
CA ARG A 23 -29.30 -9.67 26.52
C ARG A 23 -29.11 -10.86 25.57
N GLY A 24 -28.79 -10.60 24.30
CA GLY A 24 -28.61 -11.64 23.28
C GLY A 24 -29.91 -12.18 22.69
N ASP A 25 -31.08 -11.65 23.08
CA ASP A 25 -32.37 -12.06 22.52
C ASP A 25 -32.64 -11.33 21.20
N ARG A 26 -32.05 -11.87 20.13
CA ARG A 26 -32.09 -11.27 18.78
C ARG A 26 -33.50 -11.24 18.19
N SER A 27 -34.33 -12.24 18.48
CA SER A 27 -35.70 -12.31 17.95
C SER A 27 -36.57 -11.23 18.58
N ALA A 28 -36.52 -11.07 19.91
CA ALA A 28 -37.26 -10.02 20.58
C ALA A 28 -36.74 -8.63 20.21
N ALA A 29 -35.42 -8.48 20.06
CA ALA A 29 -34.82 -7.22 19.60
C ALA A 29 -35.37 -6.79 18.24
N ARG A 30 -35.31 -7.70 17.25
CA ARG A 30 -35.85 -7.47 15.91
C ARG A 30 -37.34 -7.12 15.96
N HIS A 31 -38.15 -7.90 16.68
CA HIS A 31 -39.59 -7.65 16.80
C HIS A 31 -39.91 -6.23 17.29
N TRP A 32 -39.20 -5.77 18.32
CA TRP A 32 -39.42 -4.43 18.87
C TRP A 32 -38.89 -3.33 17.95
N TRP A 33 -37.76 -3.55 17.28
CA TRP A 33 -37.28 -2.61 16.27
C TRP A 33 -38.19 -2.51 15.06
N GLU A 34 -38.76 -3.61 14.55
CA GLU A 34 -39.74 -3.59 13.44
C GLU A 34 -40.95 -2.74 13.79
N ARG A 35 -41.50 -2.90 15.01
CA ARG A 35 -42.62 -2.09 15.51
C ARG A 35 -42.24 -0.62 15.64
N ALA A 36 -41.05 -0.33 16.16
CA ALA A 36 -40.58 1.04 16.33
C ALA A 36 -40.33 1.73 14.98
N ALA A 37 -39.70 1.03 14.02
CA ALA A 37 -39.45 1.53 12.68
C ALA A 37 -40.76 1.74 11.89
N ALA A 38 -41.73 0.82 12.02
CA ALA A 38 -43.07 1.00 11.45
C ALA A 38 -43.82 2.21 12.03
N ALA A 39 -43.49 2.61 13.27
CA ALA A 39 -43.99 3.82 13.91
C ALA A 39 -43.09 5.07 13.66
N GLY A 40 -42.15 4.99 12.71
CA GLY A 40 -41.31 6.12 12.28
C GLY A 40 -40.01 6.31 13.06
N ASN A 41 -39.59 5.38 13.93
CA ASN A 41 -38.31 5.49 14.62
C ASN A 41 -37.13 5.08 13.70
N LEU A 42 -36.37 6.07 13.26
CA LEU A 42 -35.23 5.90 12.33
C LEU A 42 -34.06 5.12 12.95
N ASP A 43 -33.78 5.29 14.25
CA ASP A 43 -32.74 4.51 14.95
C ASP A 43 -33.03 3.00 14.89
N SER A 44 -34.31 2.62 14.90
CA SER A 44 -34.73 1.23 14.77
C SER A 44 -34.66 0.75 13.33
N ALA A 45 -34.97 1.61 12.35
CA ALA A 45 -34.72 1.29 10.94
C ALA A 45 -33.22 1.04 10.68
N TYR A 46 -32.35 1.90 11.21
CA TYR A 46 -30.90 1.69 11.16
C TYR A 46 -30.46 0.38 11.83
N ASN A 47 -30.94 0.09 13.05
CA ASN A 47 -30.63 -1.15 13.75
C ASN A 47 -31.14 -2.40 13.00
N LEU A 48 -32.27 -2.31 12.30
CA LEU A 48 -32.76 -3.37 11.43
C LEU A 48 -31.88 -3.55 10.20
N GLY A 49 -31.36 -2.47 9.62
CA GLY A 49 -30.33 -2.53 8.57
C GLY A 49 -29.14 -3.38 8.99
N ILE A 50 -28.54 -3.05 10.15
CA ILE A 50 -27.42 -3.82 10.73
C ILE A 50 -27.82 -5.28 11.02
N TRP A 51 -29.03 -5.50 11.54
CA TRP A 51 -29.50 -6.84 11.87
C TRP A 51 -29.61 -7.70 10.60
N HIS A 52 -30.21 -7.17 9.54
CA HIS A 52 -30.40 -7.88 8.27
C HIS A 52 -29.10 -8.04 7.49
N GLU A 53 -28.16 -7.10 7.60
CA GLU A 53 -26.81 -7.27 7.03
C GLU A 53 -26.10 -8.50 7.62
N LYS A 54 -26.29 -8.75 8.92
CA LYS A 54 -25.64 -9.88 9.63
C LYS A 54 -26.41 -11.20 9.59
N HIS A 55 -27.74 -11.16 9.45
CA HIS A 55 -28.61 -12.33 9.67
C HIS A 55 -29.74 -12.49 8.65
N GLY A 56 -29.97 -11.49 7.82
CA GLY A 56 -31.08 -11.43 6.88
C GLY A 56 -30.61 -11.44 5.43
N SER A 57 -31.48 -10.98 4.54
CA SER A 57 -31.13 -10.79 3.14
C SER A 57 -30.51 -9.41 2.89
N LEU A 58 -29.63 -9.33 1.89
CA LEU A 58 -29.07 -8.08 1.40
C LEU A 58 -30.17 -7.06 1.06
N ASP A 59 -31.26 -7.51 0.44
CA ASP A 59 -32.37 -6.64 0.05
C ASP A 59 -33.11 -6.06 1.26
N GLU A 60 -33.24 -6.82 2.36
CA GLU A 60 -33.81 -6.29 3.60
C GLU A 60 -32.89 -5.25 4.24
N ALA A 61 -31.58 -5.52 4.28
CA ALA A 61 -30.60 -4.59 4.81
C ALA A 61 -30.63 -3.27 4.03
N VAL A 62 -30.62 -3.34 2.70
CA VAL A 62 -30.74 -2.18 1.80
C VAL A 62 -32.03 -1.41 2.08
N ARG A 63 -33.19 -2.08 2.15
CA ARG A 63 -34.48 -1.39 2.41
C ARG A 63 -34.48 -0.63 3.74
N TRP A 64 -33.96 -1.25 4.80
CA TRP A 64 -33.96 -0.63 6.13
C TRP A 64 -32.95 0.52 6.23
N TYR A 65 -31.75 0.36 5.64
CA TYR A 65 -30.80 1.45 5.56
C TYR A 65 -31.30 2.59 4.67
N GLU A 66 -31.94 2.30 3.53
CA GLU A 66 -32.55 3.32 2.66
C GLU A 66 -33.61 4.14 3.40
N LEU A 67 -34.44 3.49 4.22
CA LEU A 67 -35.44 4.18 5.03
C LEU A 67 -34.81 5.17 6.01
N ALA A 68 -33.76 4.77 6.73
CA ALA A 68 -33.07 5.66 7.66
C ALA A 68 -32.26 6.75 6.93
N ALA A 69 -31.55 6.39 5.86
CA ALA A 69 -30.73 7.28 5.05
C ALA A 69 -31.57 8.37 4.34
N ALA A 70 -32.74 8.02 3.80
CA ALA A 70 -33.66 8.97 3.18
C ALA A 70 -34.20 10.03 4.15
N ALA A 71 -34.19 9.73 5.45
CA ALA A 71 -34.57 10.66 6.50
C ALA A 71 -33.39 11.50 7.04
N GLY A 72 -32.20 11.39 6.42
CA GLY A 72 -31.03 12.19 6.75
C GLY A 72 -30.05 11.55 7.72
N ASP A 73 -30.23 10.27 8.07
CA ASP A 73 -29.26 9.54 8.90
C ASP A 73 -27.96 9.29 8.11
N ALA A 74 -26.89 9.97 8.53
CA ALA A 74 -25.60 9.93 7.85
C ALA A 74 -24.90 8.56 7.95
N GLU A 75 -25.06 7.86 9.08
CA GLU A 75 -24.46 6.53 9.30
C GLU A 75 -25.21 5.46 8.51
N ALA A 76 -26.54 5.54 8.45
CA ALA A 76 -27.34 4.68 7.57
C ALA A 76 -26.98 4.89 6.10
N ALA A 77 -26.83 6.15 5.66
CA ALA A 77 -26.42 6.47 4.30
C ALA A 77 -25.00 5.97 3.99
N LEU A 78 -24.06 6.09 4.94
CA LEU A 78 -22.70 5.54 4.81
C LEU A 78 -22.72 4.01 4.68
N ASN A 79 -23.43 3.31 5.57
CA ASN A 79 -23.50 1.84 5.56
C ASN A 79 -24.22 1.33 4.31
N LEU A 80 -25.27 2.01 3.87
CA LEU A 80 -25.93 1.71 2.61
C LEU A 80 -24.99 1.85 1.42
N ALA A 81 -24.22 2.94 1.35
CA ALA A 81 -23.28 3.18 0.28
C ALA A 81 -22.21 2.07 0.21
N MET A 82 -21.65 1.70 1.36
CA MET A 82 -20.72 0.59 1.52
C MET A 82 -21.33 -0.72 1.02
N LEU A 83 -22.53 -1.05 1.50
CA LEU A 83 -23.21 -2.29 1.18
C LEU A 83 -23.52 -2.41 -0.32
N LEU A 84 -23.95 -1.31 -0.95
CA LEU A 84 -24.22 -1.27 -2.39
C LEU A 84 -22.94 -1.40 -3.23
N LEU A 85 -21.84 -0.80 -2.78
CA LEU A 85 -20.55 -0.90 -3.46
C LEU A 85 -19.98 -2.32 -3.36
N GLU A 86 -19.87 -2.86 -2.14
CA GLU A 86 -19.18 -4.12 -1.88
C GLU A 86 -20.00 -5.34 -2.31
N GLN A 87 -21.31 -5.33 -2.08
CA GLN A 87 -22.15 -6.52 -2.32
C GLN A 87 -22.88 -6.50 -3.66
N ARG A 88 -23.00 -5.33 -4.32
CA ARG A 88 -23.68 -5.21 -5.62
C ARG A 88 -22.81 -4.60 -6.72
N GLY A 89 -21.66 -4.03 -6.40
CA GLY A 89 -20.86 -3.28 -7.36
C GLY A 89 -21.57 -2.03 -7.91
N ASP A 90 -22.63 -1.55 -7.26
CA ASP A 90 -23.41 -0.39 -7.73
C ASP A 90 -22.73 0.92 -7.29
N LEU A 91 -21.65 1.25 -7.99
CA LEU A 91 -20.88 2.46 -7.77
C LEU A 91 -21.73 3.74 -7.87
N SER A 92 -22.70 3.76 -8.79
CA SER A 92 -23.54 4.93 -9.02
C SER A 92 -24.46 5.19 -7.84
N ALA A 93 -25.10 4.15 -7.29
CA ALA A 93 -25.91 4.29 -6.09
C ALA A 93 -25.08 4.54 -4.84
N ALA A 94 -23.95 3.86 -4.69
CA ALA A 94 -23.02 4.08 -3.58
C ALA A 94 -22.55 5.53 -3.51
N ARG A 95 -22.14 6.12 -4.65
CA ARG A 95 -21.71 7.52 -4.72
C ARG A 95 -22.79 8.50 -4.24
N ARG A 96 -24.05 8.31 -4.65
CA ARG A 96 -25.17 9.16 -4.22
C ARG A 96 -25.35 9.11 -2.70
N TRP A 97 -25.24 7.92 -2.11
CA TRP A 97 -25.39 7.75 -0.67
C TRP A 97 -24.17 8.22 0.12
N PHE A 98 -22.95 8.03 -0.40
CA PHE A 98 -21.74 8.65 0.18
C PHE A 98 -21.85 10.18 0.17
N GLU A 99 -22.33 10.78 -0.93
CA GLU A 99 -22.53 12.22 -1.02
C GLU A 99 -23.60 12.71 -0.03
N SER A 100 -24.71 11.99 0.09
CA SER A 100 -25.75 12.28 1.10
C SER A 100 -25.17 12.25 2.52
N ALA A 101 -24.45 11.18 2.87
CA ALA A 101 -23.81 11.03 4.17
C ALA A 101 -22.75 12.11 4.43
N ALA A 102 -21.91 12.42 3.44
CA ALA A 102 -20.87 13.45 3.54
C ALA A 102 -21.46 14.85 3.73
N ARG A 103 -22.55 15.17 3.01
CA ARG A 103 -23.29 16.43 3.18
C ARG A 103 -23.92 16.53 4.56
N ALA A 104 -24.39 15.42 5.11
CA ALA A 104 -24.91 15.30 6.47
C ALA A 104 -23.82 15.29 7.57
N GLY A 105 -22.53 15.38 7.20
CA GLY A 105 -21.42 15.52 8.14
C GLY A 105 -20.62 14.26 8.41
N SER A 106 -20.90 13.14 7.72
CA SER A 106 -20.07 11.94 7.85
C SER A 106 -18.70 12.15 7.20
N ARG A 107 -17.68 12.29 8.05
CA ARG A 107 -16.27 12.37 7.66
C ARG A 107 -15.82 11.17 6.85
N THR A 108 -16.21 9.97 7.28
CA THR A 108 -15.86 8.71 6.61
C THR A 108 -16.47 8.67 5.21
N ALA A 109 -17.71 9.13 5.05
CA ALA A 109 -18.34 9.23 3.74
C ALA A 109 -17.66 10.27 2.85
N ALA A 110 -17.28 11.42 3.39
CA ALA A 110 -16.53 12.44 2.65
C ALA A 110 -15.19 11.90 2.14
N ARG A 111 -14.43 11.18 2.97
CA ARG A 111 -13.18 10.53 2.55
C ARG A 111 -13.42 9.50 1.46
N ARG A 112 -14.42 8.62 1.62
CA ARG A 112 -14.74 7.59 0.61
C ARG A 112 -15.17 8.21 -0.71
N LEU A 113 -15.98 9.26 -0.66
CA LEU A 113 -16.38 10.00 -1.86
C LEU A 113 -15.19 10.64 -2.55
N ALA A 114 -14.25 11.22 -1.79
CA ALA A 114 -13.04 11.79 -2.32
C ALA A 114 -12.21 10.77 -3.10
N LEU A 115 -11.94 9.59 -2.50
CA LEU A 115 -11.23 8.49 -3.17
C LEU A 115 -11.92 8.04 -4.47
N LEU A 116 -13.26 7.96 -4.48
CA LEU A 116 -14.03 7.64 -5.70
C LEU A 116 -13.89 8.71 -6.79
N HIS A 117 -13.71 9.98 -6.40
CA HIS A 117 -13.39 11.05 -7.35
C HIS A 117 -11.95 10.95 -7.87
N GLU A 118 -10.99 10.58 -7.01
CA GLU A 118 -9.58 10.35 -7.40
C GLU A 118 -9.47 9.26 -8.45
N GLU A 119 -10.08 8.10 -8.21
CA GLU A 119 -10.14 6.98 -9.17
C GLU A 119 -10.78 7.36 -10.52
N ARG A 120 -11.48 8.49 -10.59
CA ARG A 120 -12.08 9.00 -11.84
C ARG A 120 -11.25 10.11 -12.48
N GLY A 121 -10.13 10.49 -11.87
CA GLY A 121 -9.33 11.65 -12.23
C GLY A 121 -10.00 13.00 -11.91
N GLU A 122 -11.09 13.01 -11.14
CA GLU A 122 -11.87 14.20 -10.79
C GLU A 122 -11.22 14.96 -9.60
N LEU A 123 -9.94 15.31 -9.72
CA LEU A 123 -9.10 15.72 -8.59
C LEU A 123 -9.57 16.98 -7.85
N GLN A 124 -10.20 17.93 -8.54
CA GLN A 124 -10.73 19.13 -7.89
C GLN A 124 -11.85 18.75 -6.91
N ALA A 125 -12.77 17.87 -7.35
CA ALA A 125 -13.84 17.38 -6.48
C ALA A 125 -13.29 16.47 -5.37
N ALA A 126 -12.29 15.64 -5.66
CA ALA A 126 -11.59 14.88 -4.64
C ALA A 126 -10.98 15.79 -3.57
N GLY A 127 -10.26 16.84 -3.98
CA GLY A 127 -9.66 17.83 -3.09
C GLY A 127 -10.69 18.54 -2.21
N GLU A 128 -11.87 18.90 -2.75
CA GLU A 128 -12.95 19.49 -1.94
C GLU A 128 -13.46 18.54 -0.85
N TRP A 129 -13.69 17.28 -1.19
CA TRP A 129 -14.18 16.27 -0.24
C TRP A 129 -13.13 15.87 0.79
N HIS A 130 -11.88 15.66 0.38
CA HIS A 130 -10.78 15.44 1.30
C HIS A 130 -10.58 16.63 2.23
N ARG A 131 -10.64 17.87 1.72
CA ARG A 131 -10.54 19.09 2.55
C ARG A 131 -11.64 19.11 3.60
N ARG A 132 -12.87 18.76 3.25
CA ARG A 132 -13.97 18.67 4.22
C ARG A 132 -13.70 17.62 5.30
N ALA A 133 -13.26 16.43 4.92
CA ALA A 133 -12.92 15.36 5.88
C ALA A 133 -11.72 15.75 6.78
N ALA A 134 -10.67 16.34 6.20
CA ALA A 134 -9.46 16.77 6.91
C ALA A 134 -9.73 17.92 7.90
N LEU A 135 -10.61 18.85 7.55
CA LEU A 135 -11.03 19.93 8.44
C LEU A 135 -11.83 19.40 9.64
N ASP A 136 -12.61 18.34 9.45
CA ASP A 136 -13.28 17.64 10.56
C ASP A 136 -12.29 16.78 11.39
N GLY A 137 -11.08 16.54 10.90
CA GLY A 137 -10.00 15.84 11.63
C GLY A 137 -9.67 14.46 11.09
N ASP A 138 -10.03 14.16 9.83
CA ASP A 138 -9.56 12.96 9.15
C ASP A 138 -8.08 13.11 8.77
N ALA A 139 -7.20 12.43 9.51
CA ALA A 139 -5.77 12.52 9.28
C ALA A 139 -5.35 11.89 7.93
N ALA A 140 -6.08 10.88 7.46
CA ALA A 140 -5.85 10.24 6.16
C ALA A 140 -6.18 11.21 5.01
N SER A 141 -7.34 11.87 5.03
CA SER A 141 -7.66 12.89 4.03
C SER A 141 -6.72 14.09 4.07
N ALA A 142 -6.22 14.47 5.24
CA ALA A 142 -5.17 15.50 5.33
C ALA A 142 -3.87 15.00 4.69
N HIS A 143 -3.55 13.70 4.79
CA HIS A 143 -2.41 13.11 4.11
C HIS A 143 -2.59 13.11 2.58
N ASP A 144 -3.77 12.71 2.09
CA ASP A 144 -4.13 12.67 0.68
C ASP A 144 -4.14 14.08 0.04
N LEU A 145 -4.65 15.11 0.75
CA LEU A 145 -4.55 16.51 0.31
C LEU A 145 -3.13 16.98 0.11
N GLY A 146 -2.20 16.52 0.98
CA GLY A 146 -0.80 16.87 0.81
C GLY A 146 -0.22 16.31 -0.49
N PHE A 147 -0.64 15.13 -0.92
CA PHE A 147 -0.28 14.60 -2.24
C PHE A 147 -0.93 15.35 -3.38
N LEU A 148 -2.22 15.68 -3.28
CA LEU A 148 -2.92 16.47 -4.31
C LEU A 148 -2.25 17.84 -4.51
N ALA A 149 -1.94 18.54 -3.42
CA ALA A 149 -1.23 19.81 -3.43
C ALA A 149 0.18 19.66 -4.02
N TYR A 150 0.95 18.66 -3.60
CA TYR A 150 2.28 18.40 -4.14
C TYR A 150 2.25 18.10 -5.65
N GLY A 151 1.27 17.33 -6.11
CA GLY A 151 1.04 17.04 -7.53
C GLY A 151 0.72 18.28 -8.37
N ALA A 152 -0.04 19.20 -7.78
CA ALA A 152 -0.34 20.50 -8.36
C ALA A 152 0.85 21.49 -8.34
N GLY A 153 1.95 21.16 -7.65
CA GLY A 153 3.11 22.03 -7.47
C GLY A 153 2.94 23.04 -6.32
N GLU A 154 1.95 22.84 -5.45
CA GLU A 154 1.61 23.70 -4.32
C GLU A 154 2.33 23.21 -3.05
N GLU A 155 3.66 23.26 -3.04
CA GLU A 155 4.49 22.67 -1.98
C GLU A 155 4.18 23.20 -0.57
N ASN A 156 3.86 24.50 -0.44
CA ASN A 156 3.47 25.09 0.86
C ASN A 156 2.17 24.50 1.40
N GLU A 157 1.21 24.21 0.51
CA GLU A 157 -0.05 23.58 0.90
C GLU A 157 0.17 22.10 1.24
N ALA A 158 1.06 21.41 0.52
CA ALA A 158 1.47 20.05 0.86
C ALA A 158 2.11 19.96 2.26
N LEU A 159 3.03 20.87 2.59
CA LEU A 159 3.63 20.99 3.93
C LEU A 159 2.55 21.16 5.01
N LEU A 160 1.62 22.08 4.79
CA LEU A 160 0.56 22.39 5.76
C LEU A 160 -0.35 21.18 6.02
N TRP A 161 -0.78 20.48 4.97
CA TRP A 161 -1.66 19.33 5.11
C TRP A 161 -0.96 18.11 5.70
N TRP A 162 0.28 17.82 5.28
CA TRP A 162 1.07 16.74 5.88
C TRP A 162 1.45 17.03 7.33
N GLU A 163 1.75 18.28 7.69
CA GLU A 163 2.00 18.66 9.08
C GLU A 163 0.75 18.46 9.94
N ARG A 164 -0.42 18.86 9.44
CA ARG A 164 -1.70 18.63 10.13
C ARG A 164 -1.95 17.13 10.33
N ALA A 165 -1.80 16.31 9.29
CA ALA A 165 -1.96 14.87 9.36
C ALA A 165 -0.96 14.22 10.34
N ALA A 166 0.32 14.63 10.28
CA ALA A 166 1.37 14.14 11.17
C ALA A 166 1.08 14.47 12.64
N ARG A 167 0.63 15.70 12.94
CA ARG A 167 0.22 16.11 14.29
C ARG A 167 -1.01 15.34 14.81
N SER A 168 -1.86 14.86 13.91
CA SER A 168 -2.97 13.96 14.23
C SER A 168 -2.56 12.48 14.31
N GLY A 169 -1.26 12.17 14.29
CA GLY A 169 -0.73 10.82 14.46
C GLY A 169 -0.61 10.02 13.17
N HIS A 170 -0.81 10.62 12.00
CA HIS A 170 -0.65 9.92 10.73
C HIS A 170 0.84 9.71 10.40
N THR A 171 1.30 8.47 10.58
CA THR A 171 2.70 8.08 10.40
C THR A 171 3.22 8.33 8.99
N GLY A 172 2.42 7.98 7.96
CA GLY A 172 2.76 8.24 6.56
C GLY A 172 3.03 9.72 6.31
N ALA A 173 2.11 10.63 6.67
CA ALA A 173 2.30 12.06 6.53
C ALA A 173 3.55 12.60 7.23
N ALA A 174 3.87 12.11 8.44
CA ALA A 174 5.12 12.50 9.13
C ALA A 174 6.35 12.10 8.30
N TYR A 175 6.37 10.90 7.73
CA TYR A 175 7.45 10.47 6.84
C TYR A 175 7.56 11.34 5.57
N HIS A 176 6.44 11.60 4.90
CA HIS A 176 6.39 12.41 3.66
C HIS A 176 6.80 13.87 3.92
N LEU A 177 6.37 14.45 5.03
CA LEU A 177 6.82 15.76 5.47
C LEU A 177 8.33 15.78 5.72
N GLY A 178 8.87 14.75 6.36
CA GLY A 178 10.32 14.61 6.55
C GLY A 178 11.10 14.56 5.23
N LEU A 179 10.58 13.85 4.23
CA LEU A 179 11.17 13.79 2.89
C LEU A 179 11.17 15.17 2.21
N LEU A 180 10.03 15.89 2.26
CA LEU A 180 9.91 17.20 1.63
C LEU A 180 10.82 18.25 2.30
N LEU A 181 10.91 18.25 3.64
CA LEU A 181 11.81 19.13 4.39
C LEU A 181 13.28 18.84 4.07
N ALA A 182 13.66 17.57 3.96
CA ALA A 182 15.03 17.18 3.59
C ALA A 182 15.38 17.71 2.18
N ALA A 183 14.46 17.60 1.22
CA ALA A 183 14.63 18.13 -0.13
C ALA A 183 14.70 19.67 -0.14
N GLY A 184 13.91 20.33 0.72
CA GLY A 184 13.94 21.77 0.97
C GLY A 184 15.17 22.27 1.74
N ARG A 185 16.14 21.39 2.03
CA ARG A 185 17.36 21.67 2.81
C ARG A 185 17.12 22.08 4.26
N ASP A 186 16.05 21.55 4.87
CA ASP A 186 15.81 21.57 6.32
C ASP A 186 16.03 20.16 6.92
N PRO A 187 17.29 19.77 7.18
CA PRO A 187 17.59 18.45 7.73
C PRO A 187 17.15 18.30 9.20
N GLU A 188 17.07 19.40 9.95
CA GLU A 188 16.68 19.37 11.37
C GLU A 188 15.18 19.12 11.51
N GLY A 189 14.36 19.84 10.74
CA GLY A 189 12.92 19.59 10.65
C GLY A 189 12.63 18.19 10.13
N ALA A 190 13.34 17.75 9.08
CA ALA A 190 13.20 16.40 8.54
C ALA A 190 13.45 15.31 9.59
N GLU A 191 14.55 15.42 10.35
CA GLU A 191 14.89 14.46 11.39
C GLU A 191 13.84 14.38 12.50
N ALA A 192 13.23 15.52 12.87
CA ALA A 192 12.16 15.56 13.86
C ALA A 192 10.94 14.74 13.42
N PHE A 193 10.50 14.92 12.17
CA PHE A 193 9.35 14.17 11.63
C PHE A 193 9.69 12.71 11.34
N TYR A 194 10.92 12.38 10.94
CA TYR A 194 11.35 10.99 10.85
C TYR A 194 11.32 10.29 12.20
N ARG A 195 11.69 10.96 13.31
CA ARG A 195 11.57 10.37 14.65
C ARG A 195 10.13 10.08 15.02
N ILE A 196 9.19 10.96 14.68
CA ILE A 196 7.75 10.73 14.89
C ILE A 196 7.32 9.47 14.12
N ALA A 197 7.63 9.40 12.82
CA ALA A 197 7.25 8.27 11.98
C ALA A 197 7.91 6.95 12.43
N ALA A 198 9.20 6.98 12.75
CA ALA A 198 9.94 5.82 13.23
C ALA A 198 9.47 5.36 14.62
N GLY A 199 8.97 6.28 15.46
CA GLY A 199 8.32 5.96 16.73
C GLY A 199 7.13 5.02 16.55
N SER A 200 6.36 5.21 15.48
CA SER A 200 5.26 4.34 15.05
C SER A 200 5.70 3.21 14.11
N GLU A 201 6.95 2.75 14.21
CA GLU A 201 7.49 1.59 13.48
C GLU A 201 7.59 1.76 11.95
N HIS A 202 7.56 2.99 11.43
CA HIS A 202 7.75 3.23 10.00
C HIS A 202 9.19 2.92 9.56
N ALA A 203 9.39 1.80 8.88
CA ALA A 203 10.70 1.36 8.44
C ALA A 203 11.40 2.37 7.53
N GLY A 204 10.64 3.03 6.63
CA GLY A 204 11.11 4.14 5.78
C GLY A 204 11.83 5.24 6.57
N ALA A 205 11.23 5.69 7.69
CA ALA A 205 11.76 6.77 8.50
C ALA A 205 12.96 6.30 9.33
N ALA A 206 12.94 5.07 9.84
CA ALA A 206 14.09 4.46 10.50
C ALA A 206 15.31 4.40 9.55
N SER A 207 15.15 4.04 8.28
CA SER A 207 16.24 4.10 7.30
C SER A 207 16.84 5.50 7.17
N GLN A 208 15.99 6.54 7.11
CA GLN A 208 16.46 7.92 6.97
C GLN A 208 17.24 8.36 8.21
N LEU A 209 16.78 8.00 9.41
CA LEU A 209 17.50 8.27 10.66
C LEU A 209 18.83 7.51 10.73
N GLY A 210 18.87 6.27 10.24
CA GLY A 210 20.11 5.50 10.10
C GLY A 210 21.12 6.19 9.19
N GLY A 211 20.68 6.69 8.03
CA GLY A 211 21.51 7.46 7.11
C GLY A 211 22.02 8.78 7.71
N ILE A 212 21.16 9.52 8.43
CA ILE A 212 21.55 10.76 9.13
C ILE A 212 22.59 10.48 10.23
N ALA A 213 22.43 9.40 11.00
CA ALA A 213 23.39 8.99 12.01
C ALA A 213 24.73 8.59 11.36
N LEU A 214 24.68 7.85 10.25
CA LEU A 214 25.86 7.44 9.50
C LEU A 214 26.63 8.65 8.94
N SER A 215 25.93 9.67 8.41
CA SER A 215 26.59 10.88 7.91
C SER A 215 27.28 11.70 9.02
N ARG A 216 26.86 11.51 10.27
CA ARG A 216 27.49 12.11 11.46
C ARG A 216 28.61 11.24 12.04
N GLY A 217 28.86 10.05 11.48
CA GLY A 217 29.81 9.07 12.01
C GLY A 217 29.34 8.34 13.26
N ASP A 218 28.07 8.46 13.64
CA ASP A 218 27.50 7.74 14.79
C ASP A 218 27.03 6.35 14.37
N LEU A 219 27.99 5.44 14.28
CA LEU A 219 27.76 4.05 13.86
C LEU A 219 26.81 3.29 14.82
N ARG A 220 26.80 3.62 16.12
CA ARG A 220 25.93 2.93 17.08
C ARG A 220 24.47 3.30 16.88
N THR A 221 24.18 4.59 16.71
CA THR A 221 22.83 5.06 16.41
C THR A 221 22.40 4.61 15.02
N ALA A 222 23.31 4.64 14.03
CA ALA A 222 23.03 4.14 12.69
C ALA A 222 22.64 2.66 12.72
N ARG A 223 23.38 1.81 13.44
CA ARG A 223 23.05 0.39 13.63
C ARG A 223 21.65 0.23 14.18
N ALA A 224 21.33 0.90 15.30
CA ALA A 224 20.02 0.75 15.94
C ALA A 224 18.85 1.07 14.98
N TRP A 225 19.00 2.12 14.17
CA TRP A 225 17.98 2.49 13.20
C TRP A 225 17.91 1.56 12.00
N PHE A 226 19.05 1.16 11.43
CA PHE A 226 19.08 0.22 10.30
C PHE A 226 18.57 -1.15 10.71
N GLU A 227 18.92 -1.68 11.89
CA GLU A 227 18.41 -2.96 12.38
C GLU A 227 16.89 -2.91 12.58
N ARG A 228 16.34 -1.79 13.09
CA ARG A 228 14.89 -1.59 13.20
C ARG A 228 14.21 -1.55 11.83
N ALA A 229 14.78 -0.85 10.86
CA ALA A 229 14.24 -0.82 9.48
C ALA A 229 14.34 -2.20 8.79
N ALA A 230 15.45 -2.91 9.03
CA ALA A 230 15.74 -4.21 8.45
C ALA A 230 14.80 -5.33 8.95
N GLN A 231 14.24 -5.20 10.16
CA GLN A 231 13.22 -6.10 10.70
C GLN A 231 11.95 -6.14 9.84
N ALA A 232 11.61 -5.06 9.13
CA ALA A 232 10.49 -5.01 8.21
C ALA A 232 10.75 -5.75 6.87
N GLY A 233 11.84 -6.51 6.75
CA GLY A 233 12.15 -7.29 5.55
C GLY A 233 12.80 -6.49 4.42
N ARG A 234 13.09 -5.20 4.63
CA ARG A 234 13.68 -4.33 3.61
C ARG A 234 15.14 -4.70 3.36
N VAL A 235 15.41 -5.28 2.20
CA VAL A 235 16.73 -5.82 1.79
C VAL A 235 17.83 -4.77 1.87
N GLU A 236 17.57 -3.55 1.40
CA GLU A 236 18.51 -2.44 1.47
C GLU A 236 18.90 -2.06 2.91
N ASP A 237 17.95 -2.10 3.84
CA ASP A 237 18.20 -1.79 5.25
C ASP A 237 18.95 -2.93 5.95
N GLN A 238 18.67 -4.19 5.56
CA GLN A 238 19.45 -5.34 6.00
C GLN A 238 20.90 -5.22 5.52
N ARG A 239 21.11 -4.85 4.26
CA ARG A 239 22.44 -4.58 3.70
C ARG A 239 23.15 -3.48 4.50
N MET A 240 22.49 -2.35 4.78
CA MET A 240 23.07 -1.27 5.58
C MET A 240 23.36 -1.65 7.03
N ALA A 241 22.48 -2.41 7.67
CA ALA A 241 22.77 -2.98 8.99
C ALA A 241 24.03 -3.86 8.94
N GLY A 242 24.15 -4.70 7.90
CA GLY A 242 25.35 -5.53 7.66
C GLY A 242 26.64 -4.71 7.58
N PHE A 243 26.66 -3.66 6.75
CA PHE A 243 27.83 -2.78 6.63
C PHE A 243 28.17 -2.07 7.94
N VAL A 244 27.19 -1.49 8.64
CA VAL A 244 27.45 -0.82 9.92
C VAL A 244 27.95 -1.80 10.98
N CYS A 245 27.46 -3.04 10.99
CA CYS A 245 27.96 -4.09 11.88
C CYS A 245 29.42 -4.46 11.58
N VAL A 246 29.84 -4.52 10.32
CA VAL A 246 31.26 -4.73 9.94
C VAL A 246 32.14 -3.60 10.46
N GLU A 247 31.74 -2.35 10.25
CA GLU A 247 32.49 -1.17 10.73
C GLU A 247 32.60 -1.14 12.26
N LEU A 248 31.60 -1.68 12.96
CA LEU A 248 31.62 -1.85 14.41
C LEU A 248 32.39 -3.09 14.89
N GLY A 249 32.87 -3.94 13.99
CA GLY A 249 33.56 -5.20 14.31
C GLY A 249 32.63 -6.32 14.81
N ASP A 250 31.32 -6.20 14.63
CA ASP A 250 30.34 -7.23 15.01
C ASP A 250 30.08 -8.18 13.84
N VAL A 251 30.99 -9.15 13.67
CA VAL A 251 30.96 -10.14 12.59
C VAL A 251 29.67 -10.98 12.62
N GLN A 252 29.15 -11.32 13.80
CA GLN A 252 27.96 -12.16 13.93
C GLN A 252 26.71 -11.43 13.46
N ALA A 253 26.53 -10.17 13.87
CA ALA A 253 25.42 -9.35 13.39
C ALA A 253 25.56 -9.02 11.91
N ALA A 254 26.78 -8.74 11.42
CA ALA A 254 27.04 -8.52 10.00
C ALA A 254 26.64 -9.75 9.16
N SER A 255 27.09 -10.93 9.58
CA SER A 255 26.75 -12.23 8.98
C SER A 255 25.24 -12.47 8.96
N HIS A 256 24.55 -12.20 10.07
CA HIS A 256 23.09 -12.30 10.14
C HIS A 256 22.41 -11.43 9.08
N TRP A 257 22.74 -10.14 9.04
CA TRP A 257 22.06 -9.18 8.17
C TRP A 257 22.38 -9.36 6.69
N PHE A 258 23.65 -9.57 6.33
CA PHE A 258 24.03 -9.87 4.96
C PHE A 258 23.43 -11.19 4.48
N GLY A 259 23.39 -12.22 5.33
CA GLY A 259 22.76 -13.50 4.98
C GLY A 259 21.27 -13.37 4.65
N ARG A 260 20.52 -12.53 5.39
CA ARG A 260 19.11 -12.29 5.07
C ARG A 260 18.92 -11.48 3.78
N ALA A 261 19.73 -10.43 3.59
CA ALA A 261 19.66 -9.63 2.37
C ALA A 261 20.04 -10.45 1.13
N ALA A 262 21.06 -11.31 1.24
CA ALA A 262 21.47 -12.26 0.21
C ALA A 262 20.36 -13.27 -0.12
N ALA A 263 19.67 -13.80 0.90
CA ALA A 263 18.51 -14.67 0.70
C ALA A 263 17.33 -13.93 0.03
N GLY A 264 17.22 -12.62 0.26
CA GLY A 264 16.30 -11.72 -0.45
C GLY A 264 16.72 -11.38 -1.88
N GLY A 265 17.84 -11.93 -2.38
CA GLY A 265 18.31 -11.75 -3.75
C GLY A 265 19.28 -10.59 -3.96
N ASP A 266 19.76 -9.92 -2.90
CA ASP A 266 20.72 -8.82 -3.05
C ASP A 266 22.13 -9.32 -3.38
N PRO A 267 22.67 -9.00 -4.58
CA PRO A 267 23.97 -9.49 -5.00
C PRO A 267 25.14 -8.92 -4.19
N GLU A 268 25.04 -7.67 -3.72
CA GLU A 268 26.10 -7.02 -2.93
C GLU A 268 26.19 -7.69 -1.54
N SER A 269 25.05 -7.95 -0.90
CA SER A 269 25.01 -8.69 0.37
C SER A 269 25.44 -10.14 0.19
N ALA A 270 25.05 -10.81 -0.89
CA ALA A 270 25.53 -12.17 -1.18
C ALA A 270 27.07 -12.20 -1.33
N PHE A 271 27.66 -11.22 -1.99
CA PHE A 271 29.11 -11.08 -2.07
C PHE A 271 29.75 -10.85 -0.69
N ASN A 272 29.28 -9.87 0.08
CA ASN A 272 29.85 -9.55 1.39
C ASN A 272 29.63 -10.67 2.42
N PHE A 273 28.50 -11.37 2.35
CA PHE A 273 28.25 -12.57 3.15
C PHE A 273 29.23 -13.70 2.80
N GLY A 274 29.48 -13.92 1.50
CA GLY A 274 30.46 -14.90 1.05
C GLY A 274 31.87 -14.60 1.55
N LEU A 275 32.28 -13.33 1.54
CA LEU A 275 33.55 -12.90 2.12
C LEU A 275 33.63 -13.19 3.62
N LEU A 276 32.60 -12.85 4.40
CA LEU A 276 32.55 -13.11 5.84
C LEU A 276 32.59 -14.61 6.16
N LEU A 277 31.87 -15.42 5.39
CA LEU A 277 31.87 -16.88 5.54
C LEU A 277 33.28 -17.45 5.38
N ILE A 278 34.04 -17.00 4.38
CA ILE A 278 35.39 -17.50 4.11
C ILE A 278 36.39 -16.96 5.13
N ALA A 279 36.43 -15.64 5.33
CA ALA A 279 37.47 -14.97 6.09
C ALA A 279 37.32 -15.17 7.60
N GLU A 280 36.10 -15.08 8.12
CA GLU A 280 35.84 -15.06 9.56
C GLU A 280 35.27 -16.38 10.08
N LEU A 281 34.54 -17.12 9.25
CA LEU A 281 33.85 -18.36 9.66
C LEU A 281 34.48 -19.63 9.09
N GLY A 282 35.45 -19.52 8.17
CA GLY A 282 36.14 -20.65 7.54
C GLY A 282 35.26 -21.53 6.65
N ASP A 283 34.05 -21.07 6.28
CA ASP A 283 33.11 -21.80 5.42
C ASP A 283 33.35 -21.49 3.94
N LEU A 284 34.34 -22.18 3.35
CA LEU A 284 34.68 -22.04 1.95
C LEU A 284 33.52 -22.40 1.00
N ARG A 285 32.76 -23.45 1.34
CA ARG A 285 31.66 -23.94 0.49
C ARG A 285 30.47 -22.99 0.51
N GLY A 286 30.11 -22.48 1.69
CA GLY A 286 29.09 -21.45 1.83
C GLY A 286 29.49 -20.15 1.11
N GLY A 287 30.76 -19.74 1.24
CA GLY A 287 31.29 -18.58 0.51
C GLY A 287 31.20 -18.72 -1.00
N GLU A 288 31.66 -19.86 -1.54
CA GLU A 288 31.56 -20.18 -2.97
C GLU A 288 30.10 -20.21 -3.46
N HIS A 289 29.18 -20.76 -2.66
CA HIS A 289 27.75 -20.77 -2.98
C HIS A 289 27.22 -19.36 -3.21
N TRP A 290 27.48 -18.43 -2.28
CA TRP A 290 26.99 -17.06 -2.38
C TRP A 290 27.69 -16.23 -3.44
N PHE A 291 28.99 -16.44 -3.68
CA PHE A 291 29.67 -15.84 -4.85
C PHE A 291 29.04 -16.28 -6.17
N ARG A 292 28.68 -17.57 -6.30
CA ARG A 292 27.99 -18.08 -7.49
C ARG A 292 26.62 -17.42 -7.68
N GLN A 293 25.85 -17.22 -6.61
CA GLN A 293 24.57 -16.52 -6.69
C GLN A 293 24.74 -15.04 -7.08
N ALA A 294 25.66 -14.32 -6.42
CA ALA A 294 25.95 -12.93 -6.74
C ALA A 294 26.45 -12.76 -8.19
N ALA A 295 27.33 -13.66 -8.66
CA ALA A 295 27.84 -13.66 -10.03
C ALA A 295 26.73 -13.89 -11.07
N ARG A 296 25.80 -14.82 -10.80
CA ARG A 296 24.61 -15.04 -11.65
C ARG A 296 23.71 -13.82 -11.72
N ALA A 297 23.63 -13.06 -10.63
CA ALA A 297 22.95 -11.76 -10.57
C ALA A 297 23.77 -10.59 -11.17
N GLY A 298 24.91 -10.86 -11.82
CA GLY A 298 25.71 -9.86 -12.54
C GLY A 298 26.78 -9.14 -11.71
N HIS A 299 27.02 -9.57 -10.47
CA HIS A 299 27.99 -8.93 -9.58
C HIS A 299 29.44 -9.26 -9.99
N ARG A 300 30.15 -8.28 -10.57
CA ARG A 300 31.47 -8.50 -11.19
C ARG A 300 32.56 -8.94 -10.22
N ARG A 301 32.62 -8.36 -9.01
CA ARG A 301 33.67 -8.71 -8.02
C ARG A 301 33.51 -10.14 -7.54
N ALA A 302 32.29 -10.52 -7.14
CA ALA A 302 31.90 -11.91 -6.87
C ALA A 302 32.28 -12.89 -7.99
N ALA A 303 32.06 -12.54 -9.27
CA ALA A 303 32.47 -13.38 -10.40
C ALA A 303 34.00 -13.56 -10.48
N ALA A 304 34.77 -12.50 -10.22
CA ALA A 304 36.23 -12.56 -10.17
C ALA A 304 36.73 -13.42 -9.00
N GLU A 305 36.20 -13.22 -7.80
CA GLU A 305 36.56 -14.02 -6.61
C GLU A 305 36.19 -15.49 -6.77
N LEU A 306 35.02 -15.79 -7.37
CA LEU A 306 34.64 -17.14 -7.71
C LEU A 306 35.63 -17.79 -8.69
N GLY A 307 36.05 -17.04 -9.72
CA GLY A 307 37.05 -17.51 -10.68
C GLY A 307 38.39 -17.85 -10.02
N SER A 308 38.86 -16.99 -9.10
CA SER A 308 40.06 -17.24 -8.30
C SER A 308 39.90 -18.49 -7.42
N LEU A 309 38.77 -18.63 -6.73
CA LEU A 309 38.48 -19.74 -5.82
C LEU A 309 38.39 -21.09 -6.57
N LEU A 310 37.72 -21.13 -7.72
CA LEU A 310 37.62 -22.33 -8.57
C LEU A 310 38.97 -22.72 -9.18
N SER A 311 39.81 -21.74 -9.52
CA SER A 311 41.16 -21.98 -10.04
C SER A 311 42.08 -22.58 -8.98
N LEU A 312 41.95 -22.13 -7.72
CA LEU A 312 42.71 -22.67 -6.58
C LEU A 312 42.26 -24.07 -6.16
N THR A 313 40.96 -24.39 -6.34
CA THR A 313 40.38 -25.68 -5.94
C THR A 313 40.40 -26.74 -7.06
N GLY A 314 40.92 -26.40 -8.24
CA GLY A 314 41.07 -27.32 -9.37
C GLY A 314 39.76 -27.69 -10.08
N SER A 315 38.64 -27.06 -9.73
CA SER A 315 37.33 -27.32 -10.31
C SER A 315 37.14 -26.52 -11.60
N THR A 316 37.86 -26.92 -12.66
CA THR A 316 37.74 -26.31 -13.98
C THR A 316 36.79 -27.13 -14.86
N ARG A 317 35.50 -26.73 -14.86
CA ARG A 317 34.54 -26.77 -16.00
C ARG A 317 33.11 -26.91 -15.47
N GLU A 318 32.37 -25.82 -15.47
CA GLU A 318 30.93 -25.86 -15.73
C GLU A 318 30.58 -24.72 -16.70
N THR A 319 30.34 -25.09 -17.95
CA THR A 319 29.72 -24.22 -18.96
C THR A 319 28.30 -23.84 -18.51
N PRO A 320 27.84 -22.59 -18.67
CA PRO A 320 26.48 -22.22 -18.31
C PRO A 320 25.48 -22.86 -19.28
N CYS A 321 24.57 -23.68 -18.75
CA CYS A 321 23.45 -24.25 -19.51
C CYS A 321 22.34 -23.19 -19.64
N VAL A 322 22.07 -22.73 -20.85
CA VAL A 322 20.93 -21.88 -21.20
C VAL A 322 19.77 -22.79 -21.61
N PRO A 323 18.56 -22.68 -21.03
CA PRO A 323 17.41 -23.46 -21.53
C PRO A 323 16.72 -22.74 -22.69
N GLU A 324 16.47 -23.46 -23.78
CA GLU A 324 15.64 -23.01 -24.93
C GLU A 324 14.13 -23.06 -24.60
N PRO A 325 13.30 -22.15 -25.14
CA PRO A 325 11.86 -22.14 -24.90
C PRO A 325 11.11 -23.06 -25.87
N ARG A 326 10.15 -23.85 -25.35
CA ARG A 326 9.19 -24.65 -26.13
C ARG A 326 8.02 -23.79 -26.61
N ALA A 327 7.65 -23.94 -27.89
CA ALA A 327 6.52 -23.30 -28.53
C ALA A 327 5.16 -23.85 -28.03
N ALA A 328 4.18 -22.95 -27.86
CA ALA A 328 2.78 -23.28 -27.54
C ALA A 328 1.88 -23.11 -28.77
N GLU A 329 0.92 -24.02 -28.94
CA GLU A 329 -0.11 -23.99 -30.01
C GLU A 329 -1.25 -22.99 -29.69
N PRO A 330 -1.93 -22.43 -30.70
CA PRO A 330 -2.95 -21.38 -30.49
C PRO A 330 -4.36 -21.94 -30.27
N GLY A 331 -5.05 -21.42 -29.25
CA GLY A 331 -6.49 -21.64 -29.00
C GLY A 331 -7.41 -20.68 -29.78
N PRO A 332 -8.74 -20.90 -29.74
CA PRO A 332 -9.73 -20.26 -30.63
C PRO A 332 -9.93 -18.76 -30.34
N PRO A 333 -10.46 -17.97 -31.31
CA PRO A 333 -10.48 -16.50 -31.22
C PRO A 333 -11.49 -15.97 -30.19
N ALA A 334 -11.07 -14.94 -29.45
CA ALA A 334 -11.86 -14.25 -28.44
C ALA A 334 -12.86 -13.22 -29.03
N PRO A 335 -13.99 -12.95 -28.36
CA PRO A 335 -14.96 -11.92 -28.78
C PRO A 335 -14.41 -10.50 -28.60
N ALA A 336 -14.98 -9.55 -29.34
CA ALA A 336 -14.48 -8.17 -29.51
C ALA A 336 -14.34 -7.39 -28.18
N ALA A 337 -13.22 -6.67 -28.06
CA ALA A 337 -12.83 -5.89 -26.88
C ALA A 337 -13.65 -4.58 -26.74
N PRO A 338 -14.00 -4.17 -25.51
CA PRO A 338 -14.53 -2.83 -25.24
C PRO A 338 -13.45 -1.75 -25.42
N VAL A 339 -13.88 -0.55 -25.78
CA VAL A 339 -13.01 0.62 -25.99
C VAL A 339 -12.76 1.33 -24.66
N TRP A 340 -11.49 1.60 -24.35
CA TRP A 340 -11.06 2.20 -23.09
C TRP A 340 -10.13 3.41 -23.34
N GLU A 341 -10.63 4.63 -23.16
CA GLU A 341 -9.83 5.86 -23.23
C GLU A 341 -9.27 6.27 -21.85
N ARG A 342 -8.10 6.93 -21.85
CA ARG A 342 -7.17 7.12 -20.73
C ARG A 342 -7.09 8.60 -20.26
N ILE A 343 -6.87 8.83 -18.95
CA ILE A 343 -6.13 9.97 -18.39
C ILE A 343 -5.27 9.47 -17.21
N ALA A 344 -3.99 9.86 -17.12
CA ALA A 344 -3.13 9.55 -15.98
C ALA A 344 -3.38 10.54 -14.82
N GLU A 345 -3.64 10.02 -13.63
CA GLU A 345 -4.12 10.78 -12.47
C GLU A 345 -2.98 11.61 -11.82
N PRO A 346 -3.16 12.93 -11.59
CA PRO A 346 -2.09 13.79 -11.05
C PRO A 346 -1.59 13.41 -9.64
N GLU A 347 -2.36 12.62 -8.88
CA GLU A 347 -1.92 12.05 -7.62
C GLU A 347 -0.80 11.00 -7.83
N LEU A 348 -0.92 10.13 -8.83
CA LEU A 348 0.13 9.17 -9.20
C LEU A 348 1.40 9.89 -9.65
N VAL A 349 1.24 11.03 -10.32
CA VAL A 349 2.37 11.91 -10.71
C VAL A 349 3.04 12.51 -9.48
N ALA A 350 2.26 12.95 -8.49
CA ALA A 350 2.76 13.47 -7.21
C ALA A 350 3.58 12.40 -6.46
N ARG A 351 3.02 11.19 -6.31
CA ARG A 351 3.64 10.03 -5.66
C ARG A 351 4.92 9.60 -6.38
N ALA A 352 4.89 9.53 -7.72
CA ALA A 352 6.06 9.24 -8.53
C ALA A 352 7.15 10.31 -8.42
N ARG A 353 6.81 11.61 -8.43
CA ARG A 353 7.79 12.71 -8.28
C ARG A 353 8.46 12.70 -6.92
N LEU A 354 7.67 12.49 -5.86
CA LEU A 354 8.19 12.38 -4.51
C LEU A 354 9.13 11.15 -4.38
N THR A 355 8.77 10.05 -5.04
CA THR A 355 9.62 8.85 -5.13
C THR A 355 10.94 9.14 -5.86
N VAL A 356 10.90 9.82 -7.00
CA VAL A 356 12.12 10.23 -7.73
C VAL A 356 13.01 11.12 -6.86
N SER A 357 12.44 12.09 -6.14
CA SER A 357 13.19 12.97 -5.24
C SER A 357 13.84 12.20 -4.09
N ALA A 358 13.11 11.26 -3.48
CA ALA A 358 13.62 10.43 -2.40
C ALA A 358 14.77 9.49 -2.85
N VAL A 359 14.68 8.94 -4.06
CA VAL A 359 15.71 8.06 -4.64
C VAL A 359 16.96 8.84 -5.09
N ALA A 360 16.79 10.05 -5.63
CA ALA A 360 17.89 10.91 -6.03
C ALA A 360 18.82 11.26 -4.85
N HIS A 361 18.29 11.40 -3.64
CA HIS A 361 19.08 11.63 -2.42
C HIS A 361 19.87 10.40 -1.93
N ARG A 362 19.57 9.20 -2.45
CA ARG A 362 20.26 7.94 -2.08
C ARG A 362 21.38 7.56 -3.06
N GLY A 363 21.69 8.40 -4.04
CA GLY A 363 22.73 8.13 -5.03
C GLY A 363 22.39 6.99 -6.02
N GLY A 364 21.12 6.58 -6.09
CA GLY A 364 20.64 5.59 -7.05
C GLY A 364 20.56 6.13 -8.48
N ALA A 365 20.52 5.25 -9.48
CA ALA A 365 20.34 5.65 -10.87
C ALA A 365 19.02 6.44 -11.05
N PRO A 366 18.98 7.45 -11.95
CA PRO A 366 17.83 8.34 -12.06
C PRO A 366 16.59 7.59 -12.56
N LEU A 367 15.58 7.47 -11.69
CA LEU A 367 14.25 7.01 -12.05
C LEU A 367 13.47 8.13 -12.73
N LYS A 368 12.70 7.81 -13.78
CA LYS A 368 11.79 8.78 -14.39
C LYS A 368 10.42 8.69 -13.74
N ALA A 369 9.87 9.84 -13.36
CA ALA A 369 8.51 9.90 -12.83
C ALA A 369 7.48 9.36 -13.84
N SER A 370 7.73 9.50 -15.15
CA SER A 370 6.88 8.94 -16.21
C SER A 370 6.76 7.41 -16.12
N ASP A 371 7.86 6.73 -15.81
CA ASP A 371 7.94 5.27 -15.80
C ASP A 371 7.23 4.72 -14.56
N LEU A 372 7.40 5.39 -13.43
CA LEU A 372 6.67 5.10 -12.18
C LEU A 372 5.16 5.34 -12.32
N VAL A 373 4.75 6.45 -12.94
CA VAL A 373 3.35 6.72 -13.25
C VAL A 373 2.76 5.64 -14.15
N GLU A 374 3.53 5.16 -15.13
CA GLU A 374 3.07 4.11 -16.03
C GLU A 374 2.88 2.77 -15.32
N VAL A 375 3.78 2.39 -14.41
CA VAL A 375 3.62 1.20 -13.56
C VAL A 375 2.39 1.34 -12.65
N LEU A 376 2.28 2.46 -11.94
CA LEU A 376 1.18 2.76 -11.01
C LEU A 376 -0.17 2.72 -11.71
N ALA A 377 -0.29 3.50 -12.80
CA ALA A 377 -1.52 3.61 -13.56
C ALA A 377 -1.91 2.30 -14.25
N THR A 378 -0.94 1.47 -14.65
CA THR A 378 -1.24 0.19 -15.32
C THR A 378 -1.90 -0.78 -14.36
N TRP A 379 -1.35 -0.94 -13.16
CA TRP A 379 -1.94 -1.85 -12.17
C TRP A 379 -3.33 -1.37 -11.73
N ASP A 380 -3.47 -0.09 -11.38
CA ASP A 380 -4.78 0.48 -11.00
C ASP A 380 -5.82 0.23 -12.08
N PHE A 381 -5.45 0.47 -13.33
CA PHE A 381 -6.33 0.29 -14.48
C PHE A 381 -6.78 -1.18 -14.64
N VAL A 382 -5.87 -2.14 -14.55
CA VAL A 382 -6.20 -3.56 -14.76
C VAL A 382 -6.91 -4.19 -13.56
N THR A 383 -6.75 -3.64 -12.36
CA THR A 383 -7.42 -4.13 -11.16
C THR A 383 -8.72 -3.41 -10.81
N ARG A 384 -9.02 -2.25 -11.43
CA ARG A 384 -10.19 -1.40 -11.12
C ARG A 384 -11.54 -2.12 -11.19
N SER A 385 -11.66 -3.16 -12.02
CA SER A 385 -12.91 -3.91 -12.22
C SER A 385 -12.97 -5.23 -11.43
N LEU A 386 -11.96 -5.52 -10.60
CA LEU A 386 -11.88 -6.77 -9.86
C LEU A 386 -12.44 -6.58 -8.44
N PRO A 387 -13.39 -7.43 -7.99
CA PRO A 387 -14.06 -7.23 -6.71
C PRO A 387 -13.15 -7.39 -5.47
N GLU A 388 -12.04 -8.12 -5.58
CA GLU A 388 -11.06 -8.30 -4.49
C GLU A 388 -9.62 -8.30 -5.03
N HIS A 389 -8.69 -7.61 -4.34
CA HIS A 389 -7.26 -7.57 -4.69
C HIS A 389 -6.56 -8.94 -4.52
N ALA A 390 -7.08 -9.81 -3.65
CA ALA A 390 -6.49 -11.11 -3.36
C ALA A 390 -6.50 -12.06 -4.57
N ASP A 391 -7.47 -11.90 -5.48
CA ASP A 391 -7.62 -12.74 -6.68
C ASP A 391 -7.11 -12.07 -7.96
N ALA A 392 -6.65 -10.81 -7.86
CA ALA A 392 -6.26 -10.01 -9.02
C ALA A 392 -5.08 -10.60 -9.78
N VAL A 393 -4.10 -11.16 -9.06
CA VAL A 393 -2.92 -11.80 -9.64
C VAL A 393 -3.30 -13.00 -10.50
N ASP A 394 -4.08 -13.92 -9.94
CA ASP A 394 -4.45 -15.17 -10.61
C ASP A 394 -5.36 -14.90 -11.81
N TRP A 395 -6.28 -13.94 -11.65
CA TRP A 395 -7.12 -13.48 -12.74
C TRP A 395 -6.29 -12.85 -13.87
N LEU A 396 -5.38 -11.92 -13.57
CA LEU A 396 -4.55 -11.24 -14.58
C LEU A 396 -3.58 -12.21 -15.27
N ALA A 397 -2.98 -13.14 -14.53
CA ALA A 397 -2.10 -14.17 -15.08
C ALA A 397 -2.85 -15.09 -16.06
N SER A 398 -4.04 -15.56 -15.67
CA SER A 398 -4.87 -16.41 -16.53
C SER A 398 -5.38 -15.68 -17.79
N ARG A 399 -5.71 -14.39 -17.67
CA ARG A 399 -6.31 -13.59 -18.76
C ARG A 399 -5.27 -13.06 -19.75
N SER A 400 -4.10 -12.67 -19.27
CA SER A 400 -3.00 -12.16 -20.12
C SER A 400 -2.05 -13.27 -20.60
N GLY A 401 -2.09 -14.45 -19.99
CA GLY A 401 -1.10 -15.51 -20.22
C GLY A 401 0.31 -15.15 -19.75
N LEU A 402 0.46 -14.09 -18.94
CA LEU A 402 1.73 -13.79 -18.27
C LEU A 402 1.96 -14.76 -17.11
N HIS A 403 3.23 -15.02 -16.81
CA HIS A 403 3.60 -15.84 -15.68
C HIS A 403 3.10 -15.18 -14.38
N ARG A 404 2.44 -15.97 -13.52
CA ARG A 404 1.89 -15.52 -12.23
C ARG A 404 2.88 -14.69 -11.41
N GLY A 405 4.13 -15.17 -11.31
CA GLY A 405 5.20 -14.47 -10.60
C GLY A 405 5.56 -13.08 -11.16
N ALA A 406 5.38 -12.83 -12.46
CA ALA A 406 5.60 -11.50 -13.03
C ALA A 406 4.48 -10.53 -12.65
N VAL A 407 3.24 -11.01 -12.61
CA VAL A 407 2.07 -10.25 -12.15
C VAL A 407 2.14 -10.00 -10.64
N GLU A 408 2.58 -10.97 -9.85
CA GLU A 408 2.86 -10.80 -8.41
C GLU A 408 3.97 -9.76 -8.18
N HIS A 409 5.03 -9.79 -8.96
CA HIS A 409 6.12 -8.82 -8.86
C HIS A 409 5.63 -7.40 -9.19
N LEU A 410 4.82 -7.24 -10.25
CA LEU A 410 4.16 -5.97 -10.58
C LEU A 410 3.23 -5.50 -9.44
N SER A 411 2.44 -6.38 -8.83
CA SER A 411 1.61 -6.09 -7.65
C SER A 411 2.44 -5.59 -6.47
N ALA A 412 3.56 -6.26 -6.20
CA ALA A 412 4.41 -5.97 -5.06
C ALA A 412 5.11 -4.62 -5.23
N VAL A 413 5.63 -4.35 -6.43
CA VAL A 413 6.24 -3.05 -6.77
C VAL A 413 5.19 -1.94 -6.78
N TRP A 414 4.01 -2.17 -7.34
CA TRP A 414 2.90 -1.23 -7.25
C TRP A 414 2.54 -0.90 -5.79
N THR A 415 2.41 -1.93 -4.93
CA THR A 415 2.09 -1.74 -3.51
C THR A 415 3.19 -0.95 -2.80
N ALA A 416 4.46 -1.25 -3.09
CA ALA A 416 5.60 -0.51 -2.56
C ALA A 416 5.63 0.95 -3.01
N LEU A 417 5.20 1.23 -4.23
CA LEU A 417 5.12 2.59 -4.80
C LEU A 417 3.90 3.37 -4.28
N LEU A 418 2.77 2.73 -3.94
CA LEU A 418 1.63 3.38 -3.28
C LEU A 418 1.83 3.59 -1.79
N ARG A 419 2.59 2.70 -1.14
CA ARG A 419 2.91 2.78 0.29
C ARG A 419 4.43 2.90 0.50
N PRO A 420 5.02 4.06 0.15
CA PRO A 420 6.40 4.38 0.44
C PRO A 420 6.87 3.98 1.84
N GLY A 421 7.62 2.89 1.95
CA GLY A 421 8.25 2.45 3.21
C GLY A 421 7.67 1.21 3.90
N ASP A 422 6.58 0.62 3.39
CA ASP A 422 6.06 -0.68 3.85
C ASP A 422 6.82 -1.89 3.24
N ALA A 423 7.57 -1.66 2.16
CA ALA A 423 8.38 -2.64 1.44
C ALA A 423 9.72 -2.03 0.99
N PRO A 424 10.76 -2.84 0.66
CA PRO A 424 11.97 -2.31 0.07
C PRO A 424 11.66 -1.56 -1.23
N TRP A 425 12.35 -0.43 -1.44
CA TRP A 425 12.18 0.36 -2.64
C TRP A 425 12.65 -0.44 -3.85
N PRO A 426 11.86 -0.51 -4.92
CA PRO A 426 12.25 -1.30 -6.06
C PRO A 426 13.45 -0.66 -6.75
N ALA A 427 14.46 -1.48 -7.05
CA ALA A 427 15.65 -1.05 -7.77
C ALA A 427 15.27 -0.55 -9.18
N PRO A 428 16.08 0.32 -9.81
CA PRO A 428 15.83 0.76 -11.19
C PRO A 428 15.65 -0.39 -12.19
N ALA A 429 16.39 -1.49 -12.01
CA ALA A 429 16.22 -2.70 -12.82
C ALA A 429 14.89 -3.41 -12.55
N GLU A 430 14.39 -3.41 -11.31
CA GLU A 430 13.07 -3.94 -10.97
C GLU A 430 11.97 -3.06 -11.57
N ILE A 431 12.13 -1.73 -11.53
CA ILE A 431 11.20 -0.81 -12.17
C ILE A 431 11.18 -1.00 -13.68
N GLU A 432 12.33 -1.17 -14.34
CA GLU A 432 12.38 -1.49 -15.78
C GLU A 432 11.69 -2.83 -16.08
N HIS A 433 11.93 -3.85 -15.27
CA HIS A 433 11.32 -5.17 -15.43
C HIS A 433 9.80 -5.13 -15.24
N VAL A 434 9.35 -4.40 -14.22
CA VAL A 434 7.93 -4.22 -13.91
C VAL A 434 7.24 -3.31 -14.92
N LEU A 435 7.94 -2.30 -15.44
CA LEU A 435 7.46 -1.46 -16.54
C LEU A 435 7.30 -2.28 -17.83
N ALA A 436 8.25 -3.15 -18.15
CA ALA A 436 8.12 -4.08 -19.27
C ALA A 436 6.93 -5.03 -19.05
N THR A 437 6.79 -5.56 -17.84
CA THR A 437 5.66 -6.41 -17.45
C THR A 437 4.32 -5.67 -17.55
N ALA A 438 4.25 -4.42 -17.10
CA ALA A 438 3.09 -3.56 -17.20
C ALA A 438 2.70 -3.29 -18.66
N ARG A 439 3.68 -2.92 -19.51
CA ARG A 439 3.47 -2.71 -20.95
C ARG A 439 3.02 -3.97 -21.67
N GLU A 440 3.61 -5.11 -21.32
CA GLU A 440 3.22 -6.39 -21.90
C GLU A 440 1.83 -6.80 -21.43
N LEU A 441 1.51 -6.61 -20.14
CA LEU A 441 0.18 -6.83 -19.59
C LEU A 441 -0.87 -5.97 -20.32
N ARG A 442 -0.59 -4.69 -20.56
CA ARG A 442 -1.44 -3.81 -21.37
C ARG A 442 -1.64 -4.35 -22.78
N THR A 443 -0.55 -4.71 -23.45
CA THR A 443 -0.58 -5.21 -24.83
C THR A 443 -1.42 -6.49 -24.94
N ARG A 444 -1.21 -7.45 -24.03
CA ARG A 444 -1.91 -8.74 -24.01
C ARG A 444 -3.38 -8.62 -23.60
N LEU A 445 -3.73 -7.59 -22.84
CA LEU A 445 -5.12 -7.26 -22.50
C LEU A 445 -5.79 -6.32 -23.52
N GLY A 446 -5.09 -5.90 -24.59
CA GLY A 446 -5.62 -5.03 -25.64
C GLY A 446 -5.79 -3.57 -25.21
N LEU A 447 -5.01 -3.12 -24.23
CA LEU A 447 -5.05 -1.78 -23.66
C LEU A 447 -4.03 -0.89 -24.38
N GLN A 448 -4.48 0.10 -25.15
CA GLN A 448 -3.60 1.13 -25.72
C GLN A 448 -3.34 2.24 -24.70
#